data_AF-A0A2N2S9J8-F1
#
_entry.id   AF-A0A2N2S9J8-F1
#
_cell.length_a   1.000
_cell.length_b   1.000
_cell.length_c   1.000
_cell.angle_alpha   90.00
_cell.angle_beta   90.00
_cell.angle_gamma   90.00
#
_symmetry.space_group_name_H-M   'P 1'
#
loop_
_entity.id
_entity.type
_entity.pdbx_description
1 polymer ?
#
loop_
_entity_poly.entity_id
_entity_poly.type
_entity_poly.pdbx_seq_one_letter_code
_entity_poly.pdbx_strand_id
1 'polypeptide(L)'
;MLAKPKLIIFLITTVAAVANAVITVHISKFFDLLPYALLGFLFFALSSTSGMYDDDNRDNRTDTEIFHDFLTGLVFLAVGIPIVITLIFSFYISLKDAYMWAISPTFGRYQKAFLVALISCLLAYSLFIFRLYKRTIYGMTELLVGLLVSVHHALSINTINNVDPTFFLAILTAGVYLMVRGFDNMHVGMSKKETMISNLKKEAGIT
;
A
#
# COMPACT_ATOMS: atom_id res chain seq x y z
N MET A 1 -10.74 -4.80 24.70
CA MET A 1 -10.17 -3.77 25.59
C MET A 1 -8.67 -4.03 25.77
N LEU A 2 -7.79 -3.27 25.11
CA LEU A 2 -6.37 -3.27 25.47
C LEU A 2 -6.20 -2.65 26.87
N ALA A 3 -5.51 -3.33 27.78
CA ALA A 3 -5.25 -2.80 29.11
C ALA A 3 -4.50 -1.45 29.00
N LYS A 4 -5.02 -0.41 29.69
CA LYS A 4 -4.49 0.97 29.75
C LYS A 4 -2.94 1.09 29.73
N PRO A 5 -2.14 0.28 30.45
CA PRO A 5 -0.68 0.37 30.40
C PRO A 5 -0.06 0.04 29.03
N LYS A 6 -0.65 -0.88 28.26
CA LYS A 6 -0.14 -1.26 26.93
C LYS A 6 -0.30 -0.12 25.93
N LEU A 7 -1.38 0.65 26.06
CA LEU A 7 -1.66 1.80 25.19
C LEU A 7 -0.68 2.96 25.44
N ILE A 8 -0.32 3.20 26.71
CA ILE A 8 0.67 4.22 27.08
C ILE A 8 2.05 3.86 26.54
N ILE A 9 2.50 2.61 26.71
CA ILE A 9 3.80 2.15 26.20
C ILE A 9 3.85 2.27 24.67
N PHE A 10 2.79 1.86 23.98
CA PHE A 10 2.67 1.98 22.52
C PHE A 10 2.70 3.43 22.05
N LEU A 11 2.02 4.34 22.75
CA LEU A 11 2.03 5.78 22.45
C LEU A 11 3.44 6.36 22.60
N ILE A 12 4.13 6.05 23.71
CA ILE A 12 5.49 6.54 23.98
C ILE A 12 6.47 6.03 22.92
N THR A 13 6.41 4.74 22.57
CA THR A 13 7.29 4.17 21.53
C THR A 13 6.99 4.74 20.16
N THR A 14 5.73 5.00 19.82
CA THR A 14 5.36 5.63 18.56
C THR A 14 5.88 7.06 18.48
N VAL A 15 5.68 7.87 19.53
CA VAL A 15 6.18 9.25 19.58
C VAL A 15 7.70 9.29 19.50
N ALA A 16 8.41 8.38 20.18
CA ALA A 16 9.86 8.28 20.11
C ALA A 16 10.36 7.87 18.70
N ALA A 17 9.69 6.92 18.05
CA ALA A 17 10.01 6.49 16.69
C ALA A 17 9.80 7.62 15.67
N VAL A 18 8.71 8.38 15.82
CA VAL A 18 8.40 9.54 14.97
C VAL A 18 9.40 10.66 15.21
N ALA A 19 9.73 10.97 16.47
CA ALA A 19 10.74 11.98 16.80
C ALA A 19 12.11 11.61 16.22
N ASN A 20 12.51 10.34 16.34
CA ASN A 20 13.76 9.87 15.75
C ASN A 20 13.73 9.96 14.22
N ALA A 21 12.62 9.57 13.57
CA ALA A 21 12.46 9.73 12.13
C ALA A 21 12.55 11.20 11.70
N VAL A 22 11.92 12.13 12.43
CA VAL A 22 11.99 13.57 12.15
C VAL A 22 13.40 14.14 12.36
N ILE A 23 14.14 13.69 13.37
CA ILE A 23 15.50 14.15 13.64
C ILE A 23 16.47 13.63 12.56
N THR A 24 16.31 12.38 12.13
CA THR A 24 17.24 11.74 11.20
C THR A 24 17.01 12.17 9.75
N VAL A 25 15.84 12.72 9.44
CA VAL A 25 15.40 13.06 8.09
C VAL A 25 15.26 14.56 7.97
N HIS A 26 15.94 15.17 7.00
CA HIS A 26 15.69 16.57 6.66
C HIS A 26 14.19 16.81 6.49
N ILE A 27 13.66 17.76 7.26
CA ILE A 27 12.23 18.06 7.37
C ILE A 27 11.55 18.25 6.00
N SER A 28 12.29 18.71 5.00
CA SER A 28 11.81 18.86 3.62
C SER A 28 11.33 17.54 3.00
N LYS A 29 12.03 16.43 3.21
CA LYS A 29 11.66 15.12 2.66
C LYS A 29 10.42 14.51 3.32
N PHE A 30 10.11 14.94 4.54
CA PHE A 30 8.88 14.53 5.22
C PHE A 30 7.66 15.13 4.52
N PHE A 31 7.73 16.41 4.13
CA PHE A 31 6.65 17.07 3.40
C PHE A 31 6.43 16.50 2.01
N ASP A 32 7.50 16.07 1.32
CA ASP A 32 7.39 15.39 0.03
C ASP A 32 6.62 14.05 0.12
N LEU A 33 6.65 13.39 1.28
CA LEU A 33 6.00 12.09 1.52
C LEU A 33 4.57 12.22 2.05
N LEU A 34 4.19 13.38 2.57
CA LEU A 34 2.88 13.66 3.15
C LEU A 34 1.71 13.33 2.19
N PRO A 35 1.75 13.69 0.89
CA PRO A 35 0.65 13.39 -0.03
C PRO A 35 0.43 11.89 -0.20
N TYR A 36 1.49 11.09 -0.26
CA TYR A 36 1.41 9.64 -0.42
C TYR A 36 0.86 8.96 0.84
N ALA A 37 1.24 9.45 2.02
CA ALA A 37 0.72 8.96 3.29
C ALA A 37 -0.79 9.26 3.42
N LEU A 38 -1.22 10.47 3.03
CA LEU A 38 -2.63 10.84 2.98
C LEU A 38 -3.42 9.96 2.00
N LEU A 39 -2.85 9.64 0.84
CA LEU A 39 -3.47 8.78 -0.17
C LEU A 39 -3.59 7.33 0.31
N GLY A 40 -2.54 6.78 0.92
CA GLY A 40 -2.57 5.46 1.56
C GLY A 40 -3.59 5.39 2.71
N PHE A 41 -3.71 6.47 3.49
CA PHE A 41 -4.73 6.59 4.52
C PHE A 41 -6.14 6.64 3.93
N LEU A 42 -6.37 7.46 2.89
CA LEU A 42 -7.67 7.57 2.23
C LEU A 42 -8.10 6.22 1.66
N PHE A 43 -7.16 5.46 1.09
CA PHE A 43 -7.39 4.09 0.62
C PHE A 43 -7.76 3.13 1.77
N PHE A 44 -7.06 3.21 2.90
CA PHE A 44 -7.38 2.41 4.10
C PHE A 44 -8.75 2.77 4.67
N ALA A 45 -9.06 4.07 4.78
CA ALA A 45 -10.33 4.57 5.25
C ALA A 45 -11.49 4.08 4.37
N LEU A 46 -11.38 4.21 3.05
CA LEU A 46 -12.37 3.69 2.10
C LEU A 46 -12.51 2.17 2.17
N SER A 47 -11.40 1.45 2.38
CA SER A 47 -11.44 -0.01 2.57
C SER A 47 -12.16 -0.38 3.88
N SER A 48 -11.96 0.38 4.94
CA SER A 48 -12.59 0.13 6.25
C SER A 48 -14.09 0.46 6.26
N THR A 49 -14.49 1.54 5.59
CA THR A 49 -15.91 1.93 5.49
C THR A 49 -16.70 0.97 4.59
N SER A 50 -16.05 0.34 3.60
CA SER A 50 -16.68 -0.69 2.77
C SER A 50 -17.12 -1.93 3.57
N GLY A 51 -16.45 -2.24 4.69
CA GLY A 51 -16.86 -3.32 5.60
C GLY A 51 -17.99 -2.93 6.54
N MET A 52 -18.26 -1.63 6.69
CA MET A 52 -19.25 -1.08 7.62
C MET A 52 -20.63 -0.89 6.97
N TYR A 53 -20.75 -1.11 5.66
CA TYR A 53 -21.99 -0.95 4.90
C TYR A 53 -22.85 -2.23 4.84
N ASP A 54 -22.37 -3.35 5.37
CA ASP A 54 -23.03 -4.68 5.27
C ASP A 54 -23.79 -5.07 6.56
N ASP A 55 -24.05 -4.13 7.46
CA ASP A 55 -24.77 -4.38 8.71
C ASP A 55 -26.20 -3.81 8.62
N ASP A 56 -27.17 -4.69 8.35
CA ASP A 56 -28.60 -4.43 8.15
C ASP A 56 -29.31 -3.89 9.43
N ASN A 57 -28.57 -3.76 10.54
CA ASN A 57 -29.09 -3.41 11.86
C ASN A 57 -28.92 -1.91 12.20
N ARG A 58 -29.15 -1.03 11.21
CA ARG A 58 -28.86 0.41 11.32
C ARG A 58 -29.77 1.18 12.29
N ASP A 59 -30.98 0.71 12.55
CA ASP A 59 -32.04 1.50 13.21
C ASP A 59 -31.89 1.68 14.73
N ASN A 60 -30.99 0.94 15.40
CA ASN A 60 -30.83 0.98 16.86
C ASN A 60 -29.48 1.53 17.35
N ARG A 61 -28.64 2.10 16.47
CA ARG A 61 -27.37 2.69 16.91
C ARG A 61 -27.61 3.98 17.70
N THR A 62 -27.09 4.02 18.92
CA THR A 62 -27.16 5.22 19.77
C THR A 62 -26.12 6.25 19.33
N ASP A 63 -26.41 7.56 19.46
CA ASP A 63 -25.48 8.65 19.09
C ASP A 63 -24.09 8.50 19.76
N THR A 64 -24.05 7.88 20.94
CA THR A 64 -22.83 7.56 21.68
C THR A 64 -21.92 6.57 20.96
N GLU A 65 -22.48 5.59 20.24
CA GLU A 65 -21.70 4.61 19.48
C GLU A 65 -21.08 5.25 18.23
N ILE A 66 -21.83 6.13 17.57
CA ILE A 66 -21.33 6.90 16.40
C ILE A 66 -20.14 7.78 16.82
N PHE A 67 -20.24 8.48 17.95
CA PHE A 67 -19.15 9.31 18.45
C PHE A 67 -17.92 8.48 18.86
N HIS A 68 -18.11 7.32 19.47
CA HIS A 68 -17.02 6.43 19.85
C HIS A 68 -16.29 5.85 18.62
N ASP A 69 -17.02 5.43 17.60
CA ASP A 69 -16.46 4.96 16.32
C ASP A 69 -15.65 6.08 15.65
N PHE A 70 -16.20 7.30 15.62
CA PHE A 70 -15.51 8.48 15.09
C PHE A 70 -14.21 8.79 15.85
N LEU A 71 -14.26 8.84 17.19
CA LEU A 71 -13.09 9.12 18.02
C LEU A 71 -12.02 8.04 17.87
N THR A 72 -12.44 6.78 17.78
CA THR A 72 -11.53 5.65 17.54
C THR A 72 -10.84 5.77 16.18
N GLY A 73 -11.58 6.17 15.14
CA GLY A 73 -11.02 6.45 13.81
C GLY A 73 -10.00 7.59 13.84
N LEU A 74 -10.26 8.66 14.59
CA LEU A 74 -9.35 9.80 14.73
C LEU A 74 -8.07 9.42 15.47
N VAL A 75 -8.17 8.66 16.56
CA VAL A 75 -6.99 8.14 17.28
C VAL A 75 -6.17 7.20 16.39
N PHE A 76 -6.83 6.33 15.63
CA PHE A 76 -6.17 5.46 14.67
C PHE A 76 -5.46 6.26 13.58
N LEU A 77 -6.04 7.37 13.11
CA LEU A 77 -5.42 8.28 12.15
C LEU A 77 -4.17 8.95 12.76
N ALA A 78 -4.30 9.54 13.95
CA ALA A 78 -3.24 10.28 14.61
C ALA A 78 -2.01 9.40 14.94
N VAL A 79 -2.24 8.12 15.25
CA VAL A 79 -1.17 7.18 15.63
C VAL A 79 -0.73 6.31 14.45
N GLY A 80 -1.68 5.87 13.62
CA GLY A 80 -1.43 4.99 12.49
C GLY A 80 -0.67 5.67 11.35
N ILE A 81 -0.99 6.92 11.01
CA ILE A 81 -0.28 7.64 9.94
C ILE A 81 1.23 7.75 10.24
N PRO A 82 1.66 8.22 11.41
CA PRO A 82 3.09 8.30 11.71
C PRO A 82 3.80 6.94 11.72
N ILE A 83 3.13 5.86 12.17
CA ILE A 83 3.69 4.50 12.12
C ILE A 83 3.88 4.06 10.68
N VAL A 84 2.87 4.22 9.83
CA VAL A 84 2.94 3.85 8.41
C VAL A 84 4.02 4.66 7.70
N ILE A 85 4.11 5.97 7.94
CA ILE A 85 5.19 6.82 7.40
C ILE A 85 6.55 6.31 7.85
N THR A 86 6.71 6.00 9.13
CA THR A 86 7.98 5.48 9.67
C THR A 86 8.36 4.16 9.01
N LEU A 87 7.42 3.22 8.86
CA LEU A 87 7.66 1.93 8.21
C LEU A 87 8.03 2.10 6.74
N ILE A 88 7.29 2.92 5.98
CA ILE A 88 7.59 3.24 4.58
C ILE A 88 9.00 3.84 4.48
N PHE A 89 9.34 4.74 5.40
CA PHE A 89 10.62 5.43 5.40
C PHE A 89 11.79 4.51 5.77
N SER A 90 11.66 3.68 6.81
CA SER A 90 12.65 2.68 7.19
C SER A 90 12.89 1.69 6.05
N PHE A 91 11.82 1.27 5.37
CA PHE A 91 11.92 0.42 4.19
C PHE A 91 12.62 1.14 3.03
N TYR A 92 12.28 2.41 2.78
CA TYR A 92 12.94 3.22 1.76
C TYR A 92 14.44 3.40 2.01
N ILE A 93 14.86 3.71 3.25
CA ILE A 93 16.29 3.79 3.61
C ILE A 93 16.95 2.44 3.37
N SER A 94 16.34 1.35 3.84
CA SER A 94 16.89 0.00 3.70
C SER A 94 17.08 -0.37 2.22
N LEU A 95 16.11 -0.02 1.36
CA LEU A 95 16.23 -0.20 -0.09
C LEU A 95 17.32 0.68 -0.70
N LYS A 96 17.42 1.94 -0.26
CA LYS A 96 18.46 2.86 -0.73
C LYS A 96 19.85 2.34 -0.36
N ASP A 97 20.04 1.91 0.88
CA ASP A 97 21.32 1.38 1.35
C ASP A 97 21.67 0.07 0.64
N ALA A 98 20.70 -0.83 0.46
CA ALA A 98 20.86 -2.03 -0.34
C ALA A 98 21.23 -1.71 -1.80
N TYR A 99 20.60 -0.68 -2.40
CA TYR A 99 20.92 -0.22 -3.74
C TYR A 99 22.35 0.35 -3.82
N MET A 100 22.72 1.24 -2.89
CA MET A 100 24.06 1.81 -2.80
C MET A 100 25.13 0.73 -2.61
N TRP A 101 24.83 -0.28 -1.80
CA TRP A 101 25.68 -1.45 -1.62
C TRP A 101 25.76 -2.30 -2.90
N ALA A 102 24.66 -2.51 -3.61
CA ALA A 102 24.62 -3.28 -4.86
C ALA A 102 25.39 -2.61 -6.01
N ILE A 103 25.38 -1.27 -6.09
CA ILE A 103 26.14 -0.54 -7.10
C ILE A 103 27.62 -0.40 -6.74
N SER A 104 28.01 -0.66 -5.49
CA SER A 104 29.39 -0.51 -5.03
C SER A 104 30.38 -1.29 -5.91
N PRO A 105 31.63 -0.81 -6.07
CA PRO A 105 32.60 -1.40 -6.99
C PRO A 105 33.14 -2.76 -6.51
N THR A 106 32.77 -3.23 -5.32
CA THR A 106 33.25 -4.48 -4.73
C THR A 106 32.75 -5.74 -5.43
N PHE A 107 31.62 -5.67 -6.14
CA PHE A 107 31.04 -6.82 -6.84
C PHE A 107 31.43 -6.88 -8.32
N GLY A 108 31.81 -8.07 -8.77
CA GLY A 108 32.01 -8.35 -10.20
C GLY A 108 30.69 -8.31 -10.99
N ARG A 109 30.76 -8.06 -12.31
CA ARG A 109 29.59 -7.94 -13.20
C ARG A 109 28.62 -9.13 -13.10
N TYR A 110 29.15 -10.35 -13.05
CA TYR A 110 28.35 -11.58 -12.95
C TYR A 110 27.68 -11.74 -11.58
N GLN A 111 28.35 -11.33 -10.50
CA GLN A 111 27.78 -11.37 -9.15
C GLN A 111 26.61 -10.39 -9.03
N LYS A 112 26.74 -9.18 -9.58
CA LYS A 112 25.65 -8.18 -9.63
C LYS A 112 24.45 -8.72 -10.39
N ALA A 113 24.67 -9.28 -11.59
CA ALA A 113 23.60 -9.86 -12.41
C ALA A 113 22.89 -11.01 -11.68
N PHE A 114 23.65 -11.91 -11.05
CA PHE A 114 23.09 -13.01 -10.27
C PHE A 114 22.26 -12.52 -9.08
N LEU A 115 22.77 -11.54 -8.32
CA LEU A 115 22.06 -10.98 -7.17
C LEU A 115 20.75 -10.31 -7.57
N VAL A 116 20.77 -9.50 -8.65
CA VAL A 116 19.57 -8.85 -9.19
C VAL A 116 18.54 -9.89 -9.66
N ALA A 117 18.98 -10.94 -10.36
CA ALA A 117 18.11 -12.02 -10.80
C ALA A 117 17.49 -12.78 -9.62
N LEU A 118 18.28 -13.07 -8.59
CA LEU A 118 17.83 -13.74 -7.37
C LEU A 118 16.77 -12.90 -6.63
N ILE A 119 17.05 -11.62 -6.40
CA ILE A 119 16.11 -10.70 -5.74
C ILE A 119 14.83 -10.57 -6.56
N SER A 120 14.94 -10.42 -7.88
CA SER A 120 13.78 -10.32 -8.77
C SER A 120 12.92 -11.58 -8.73
N CYS A 121 13.54 -12.76 -8.67
CA CYS A 121 12.84 -14.04 -8.54
C CYS A 121 12.09 -14.13 -7.20
N LEU A 122 12.74 -13.77 -6.09
CA LEU A 122 12.13 -13.78 -4.76
C LEU A 122 10.97 -12.78 -4.65
N LEU A 123 11.11 -11.59 -5.22
CA LEU A 123 10.03 -10.59 -5.28
C LEU A 123 8.87 -11.08 -6.13
N ALA A 124 9.13 -11.64 -7.32
CA ALA A 124 8.10 -12.19 -8.19
C ALA A 124 7.32 -13.32 -7.50
N TYR A 125 8.03 -14.22 -6.81
CA TYR A 125 7.41 -15.31 -6.05
C TYR A 125 6.57 -14.79 -4.88
N SER A 126 7.08 -13.81 -4.13
CA SER A 126 6.35 -13.20 -3.01
C SER A 126 5.06 -12.52 -3.48
N LEU A 127 5.14 -11.74 -4.57
CA LEU A 127 3.98 -11.10 -5.19
C LEU A 127 2.98 -12.12 -5.75
N PHE A 128 3.47 -13.24 -6.29
CA PHE A 128 2.64 -14.33 -6.76
C PHE A 128 1.83 -14.96 -5.60
N ILE A 129 2.48 -15.23 -4.47
CA ILE A 129 1.78 -15.73 -3.27
C ILE A 129 0.74 -14.72 -2.82
N PHE A 130 1.10 -13.43 -2.72
CA PHE A 130 0.17 -12.39 -2.28
C PHE A 130 -1.06 -12.29 -3.20
N ARG A 131 -0.87 -12.40 -4.52
CA ARG A 131 -1.94 -12.45 -5.52
C ARG A 131 -2.94 -13.58 -5.25
N LEU A 132 -2.47 -14.75 -4.81
CA LEU A 132 -3.34 -15.90 -4.52
C LEU A 132 -4.26 -15.65 -3.32
N TYR A 133 -3.77 -14.99 -2.27
CA TYR A 133 -4.53 -14.76 -1.04
C TYR A 133 -5.50 -13.59 -1.12
N LYS A 134 -5.09 -12.47 -1.74
CA LYS A 134 -5.85 -11.21 -1.72
C LYS A 134 -5.94 -10.60 -3.12
N ARG A 135 -6.53 -11.36 -4.05
CA ARG A 135 -6.61 -11.00 -5.48
C ARG A 135 -7.20 -9.61 -5.75
N THR A 136 -8.23 -9.19 -5.00
CA THR A 136 -8.83 -7.85 -5.13
C THR A 136 -7.87 -6.73 -4.72
N ILE A 137 -7.18 -6.89 -3.58
CA ILE A 137 -6.21 -5.90 -3.08
C ILE A 137 -5.02 -5.84 -4.05
N TYR A 138 -4.52 -6.99 -4.49
CA TYR A 138 -3.46 -7.07 -5.48
C TYR A 138 -3.85 -6.37 -6.80
N GLY A 139 -5.08 -6.60 -7.29
CA GLY A 139 -5.59 -5.92 -8.47
C GLY A 139 -5.65 -4.40 -8.31
N MET A 140 -6.09 -3.91 -7.15
CA MET A 140 -6.03 -2.47 -6.84
C MET A 140 -4.60 -1.93 -6.81
N THR A 141 -3.64 -2.69 -6.26
CA THR A 141 -2.23 -2.26 -6.27
C THR A 141 -1.63 -2.22 -7.68
N GLU A 142 -1.93 -3.20 -8.55
CA GLU A 142 -1.49 -3.18 -9.95
C GLU A 142 -2.06 -1.97 -10.70
N LEU A 143 -3.33 -1.65 -10.47
CA LEU A 143 -4.00 -0.48 -11.04
C LEU A 143 -3.33 0.83 -10.59
N LEU A 144 -3.10 1.00 -9.30
CA LEU A 144 -2.46 2.19 -8.76
C LEU A 144 -1.02 2.34 -9.25
N VAL A 145 -0.24 1.25 -9.28
CA VAL A 145 1.13 1.27 -9.80
C VAL A 145 1.14 1.60 -11.28
N GLY A 146 0.27 0.99 -12.09
CA GLY A 146 0.15 1.29 -13.52
C GLY A 146 -0.19 2.77 -13.78
N LEU A 147 -1.11 3.33 -12.98
CA LEU A 147 -1.46 4.74 -13.03
C LEU A 147 -0.29 5.64 -12.63
N LEU A 148 0.37 5.35 -11.50
CA LEU A 148 1.50 6.15 -10.99
C LEU A 148 2.67 6.15 -11.97
N VAL A 149 3.02 5.00 -12.55
CA VAL A 149 4.06 4.89 -13.59
C VAL A 149 3.69 5.76 -14.79
N SER A 150 2.45 5.66 -15.27
CA SER A 150 1.98 6.44 -16.42
C SER A 150 2.03 7.95 -16.15
N VAL A 151 1.55 8.40 -14.98
CA VAL A 151 1.55 9.82 -14.58
C VAL A 151 2.96 10.33 -14.39
N HIS A 152 3.82 9.59 -13.67
CA HIS A 152 5.20 10.00 -13.41
C HIS A 152 5.98 10.20 -14.71
N HIS A 153 5.83 9.29 -15.66
CA HIS A 153 6.48 9.42 -16.97
C HIS A 153 5.85 10.50 -17.84
N ALA A 154 4.53 10.67 -17.82
CA ALA A 154 3.87 11.78 -18.53
C ALA A 154 4.40 13.14 -18.05
N LEU A 155 4.58 13.32 -16.73
CA LEU A 155 5.12 14.56 -16.17
C LEU A 155 6.61 14.75 -16.49
N SER A 156 7.38 13.66 -16.59
CA SER A 156 8.83 13.72 -16.85
C SER A 156 9.19 14.06 -18.30
N ILE A 157 8.28 13.88 -19.25
CA ILE A 157 8.49 14.22 -20.67
C ILE A 157 8.84 15.70 -20.85
N ASN A 158 8.18 16.58 -20.10
CA ASN A 158 8.40 18.02 -20.21
C ASN A 158 9.77 18.47 -19.66
N THR A 159 10.41 17.63 -18.84
CA THR A 159 11.66 17.97 -18.14
C THR A 159 12.91 17.43 -18.85
N ILE A 160 12.76 16.39 -19.69
CA ILE A 160 13.88 15.71 -20.35
C ILE A 160 13.72 15.91 -21.86
N ASN A 161 14.43 16.88 -22.44
CA ASN A 161 14.34 17.25 -23.85
C ASN A 161 14.73 16.14 -24.87
N ASN A 162 15.05 14.92 -24.43
CA ASN A 162 15.49 13.80 -25.29
C ASN A 162 15.05 12.43 -24.73
N VAL A 163 13.77 12.25 -24.36
CA VAL A 163 13.27 10.89 -24.08
C VAL A 163 13.06 10.18 -25.42
N ASP A 164 13.72 9.02 -25.60
CA ASP A 164 13.48 8.13 -26.75
C ASP A 164 11.98 7.79 -26.81
N PRO A 165 11.27 8.14 -27.91
CA PRO A 165 9.84 7.82 -28.07
C PRO A 165 9.53 6.34 -27.88
N THR A 166 10.48 5.46 -28.24
CA THR A 166 10.36 4.01 -28.07
C THR A 166 10.30 3.62 -26.60
N PHE A 167 11.15 4.23 -25.78
CA PHE A 167 11.18 4.00 -24.34
C PHE A 167 9.92 4.51 -23.67
N PHE A 168 9.45 5.70 -24.08
CA PHE A 168 8.19 6.24 -23.57
C PHE A 168 7.01 5.32 -23.89
N LEU A 169 6.91 4.84 -25.12
CA LEU A 169 5.84 3.93 -25.54
C LEU A 169 5.88 2.61 -24.76
N ALA A 170 7.08 2.05 -24.54
CA ALA A 170 7.24 0.82 -23.76
C ALA A 170 6.74 0.97 -22.32
N ILE A 171 7.05 2.09 -21.67
CA ILE A 171 6.61 2.39 -20.31
C ILE A 171 5.11 2.65 -20.24
N LEU A 172 4.56 3.43 -21.17
CA LEU A 172 3.13 3.67 -21.25
C LEU A 172 2.37 2.35 -21.43
N THR A 173 2.85 1.49 -22.33
CA THR A 173 2.28 0.16 -22.56
C THR A 173 2.35 -0.70 -21.31
N ALA A 174 3.48 -0.69 -20.59
CA ALA A 174 3.61 -1.40 -19.32
C ALA A 174 2.63 -0.88 -18.26
N GLY A 175 2.45 0.45 -18.16
CA GLY A 175 1.48 1.07 -17.26
C GLY A 175 0.03 0.67 -17.57
N VAL A 176 -0.37 0.75 -18.85
CA VAL A 176 -1.71 0.32 -19.31
C VAL A 176 -1.94 -1.16 -19.06
N TYR A 177 -0.95 -2.00 -19.39
CA TYR A 177 -1.03 -3.43 -19.15
C TYR A 177 -1.24 -3.77 -17.66
N LEU A 178 -0.51 -3.09 -16.76
CA LEU A 178 -0.70 -3.23 -15.31
C LEU A 178 -2.11 -2.81 -14.88
N MET A 179 -2.65 -1.73 -15.41
CA MET A 179 -4.02 -1.29 -15.09
C MET A 179 -5.07 -2.31 -15.54
N VAL A 180 -4.98 -2.82 -16.77
CA VAL A 180 -5.90 -3.83 -17.30
C VAL A 180 -5.86 -5.10 -16.46
N ARG A 181 -4.64 -5.57 -16.14
CA ARG A 181 -4.45 -6.75 -15.31
C ARG A 181 -4.95 -6.54 -13.87
N GLY A 182 -4.80 -5.32 -13.35
CA GLY A 182 -5.36 -4.92 -12.06
C GLY A 182 -6.88 -5.04 -12.03
N PHE A 183 -7.56 -4.52 -13.06
CA PHE A 183 -9.01 -4.66 -13.21
C PHE A 183 -9.46 -6.12 -13.29
N ASP A 184 -8.78 -6.97 -14.07
CA ASP A 184 -9.07 -8.40 -14.14
C ASP A 184 -8.97 -9.08 -12.76
N ASN A 185 -7.89 -8.82 -12.04
CA ASN A 185 -7.71 -9.39 -10.70
C ASN A 185 -8.77 -8.90 -9.70
N MET A 186 -9.22 -7.64 -9.81
CA MET A 186 -10.35 -7.14 -9.01
C MET A 186 -11.65 -7.85 -9.34
N HIS A 187 -12.01 -7.93 -10.62
CA HIS A 187 -13.23 -8.57 -11.09
C HIS A 187 -13.30 -10.05 -10.68
N VAL A 188 -12.23 -10.81 -10.90
CA VAL A 188 -12.17 -12.23 -10.50
C VAL A 188 -12.19 -12.38 -8.98
N GLY A 189 -11.54 -11.46 -8.25
CA GLY A 189 -11.56 -11.45 -6.78
C GLY A 189 -12.97 -11.23 -6.21
N MET A 190 -13.73 -10.31 -6.79
CA MET A 190 -15.12 -10.01 -6.38
C MET A 190 -16.07 -11.18 -6.71
N SER A 191 -16.01 -11.70 -7.94
CA SER A 191 -16.87 -12.80 -8.39
C SER A 191 -16.72 -14.06 -7.53
N LYS A 192 -15.48 -14.38 -7.10
CA LYS A 192 -15.21 -15.51 -6.20
C LYS A 192 -15.83 -15.30 -4.81
N LYS A 193 -15.83 -14.07 -4.30
CA LYS A 193 -16.42 -13.73 -3.00
C LYS A 193 -17.95 -13.90 -3.04
N GLU A 194 -18.60 -13.41 -4.09
CA GLU A 194 -20.05 -13.55 -4.30
C GLU A 194 -20.48 -15.01 -4.35
N THR A 195 -19.76 -15.84 -5.12
CA THR A 195 -20.02 -17.29 -5.22
C THR A 195 -19.88 -18.00 -3.87
N MET A 196 -18.89 -17.61 -3.06
CA MET A 196 -18.70 -18.18 -1.72
C MET A 196 -19.86 -17.80 -0.79
N ILE A 197 -20.31 -16.53 -0.83
CA ILE A 197 -21.43 -16.05 -0.01
C ILE A 197 -22.74 -16.73 -0.43
N SER A 198 -23.00 -16.92 -1.72
CA SER A 198 -24.21 -17.61 -2.19
C SER A 198 -24.26 -19.07 -1.72
N ASN A 199 -23.11 -19.75 -1.72
CA ASN A 199 -23.03 -21.12 -1.22
C ASN A 199 -23.27 -21.20 0.30
N LEU A 200 -22.69 -20.27 1.06
CA LEU A 200 -22.91 -20.21 2.51
C LEU A 200 -24.37 -19.90 2.88
N LYS A 201 -25.03 -18.99 2.15
CA LYS A 201 -26.47 -18.72 2.34
C LYS A 201 -27.32 -19.95 2.06
N LYS A 202 -26.99 -20.69 0.98
CA LYS A 202 -27.65 -21.94 0.62
C LYS A 202 -27.45 -23.03 1.69
N GLU A 203 -26.25 -23.16 2.24
CA GLU A 203 -25.95 -24.10 3.33
C GLU A 203 -26.67 -23.72 4.64
N ALA A 204 -26.85 -22.42 4.90
CA ALA A 204 -27.58 -21.92 6.06
C ALA A 204 -29.12 -22.00 5.91
N GLY A 205 -29.64 -22.41 4.76
CA GLY A 205 -31.09 -22.45 4.49
C GLY A 205 -31.73 -21.07 4.38
N ILE A 206 -30.93 -20.02 4.19
CA ILE A 206 -31.39 -18.65 3.99
C ILE A 206 -31.52 -18.45 2.49
N THR A 207 -32.76 -18.47 2.00
CA THR A 207 -33.10 -18.23 0.57
C THR A 207 -33.58 -16.82 0.36
#